data_AF-A0A6C7C2Y3-F1
#
_entry.id   AF-A0A6C7C2Y3-F1
#
_cell.length_a   1.000
_cell.length_b   1.000
_cell.length_c   1.000
_cell.angle_alpha   90.00
_cell.angle_beta   90.00
_cell.angle_gamma   90.00
#
_symmetry.space_group_name_H-M   'P 1'
#
loop_
_entity.id
_entity.type
_entity.pdbx_description
1 polymer ?
#
loop_
_entity_poly.entity_id
_entity_poly.type
_entity_poly.pdbx_seq_one_letter_code
_entity_poly.pdbx_strand_id
1 'polypeptide(L)'
;MCDKFILKTKYFTCVGLILVVCYLLSSYFMVKDFSIKPSTIPENELWTIRQAQSIEGKVTPYGHHQIEDSAALLALIRQAYQWDKNAMMGYADYLDFVECLDNWDDAGDNFDDFLKKHEEQIVDKNGTRLERPDIFDNTRLLYEKLAKSGYPWAALKQAISIYHQSDINTFIAISQEERTKKISYLYSAITGGYHSAHILLADTILFSVGEDCSGPECNKLNMLNNFRAGLSLTEIRQSLDEYKIVALHGSSYGMFRLAEAYHNGIGVKKNNEEAYLWGQMAIFAFHEYQKRKSNNFLKNKSYIEHREQVINSATEELLQKIDQELTESQKLELNSVVNKRLVEIITWDYYQWEDDIDPVPPKP
;
A
#
# COMPACT_ATOMS: atom_id res chain seq x y z
N MET A 1 33.27 59.41 40.76
CA MET A 1 33.77 58.11 40.25
C MET A 1 32.86 56.91 40.59
N CYS A 2 31.93 57.00 41.55
CA CYS A 2 31.04 55.86 41.90
C CYS A 2 29.92 55.52 40.90
N ASP A 3 29.34 56.49 40.19
CA ASP A 3 28.12 56.23 39.39
C ASP A 3 28.35 55.40 38.12
N LYS A 4 29.50 55.54 37.46
CA LYS A 4 29.81 54.77 36.23
C LYS A 4 30.05 53.28 36.51
N PHE A 5 30.47 52.93 37.72
CA PHE A 5 30.71 51.53 38.09
C PHE A 5 29.39 50.82 38.39
N ILE A 6 28.49 51.45 39.14
CA ILE A 6 27.17 50.90 39.48
C ILE A 6 26.31 50.72 38.22
N LEU A 7 26.37 51.65 37.25
CA LEU A 7 25.62 51.55 36.00
C LEU A 7 26.12 50.38 35.12
N LYS A 8 27.44 50.17 35.03
CA LYS A 8 28.03 49.03 34.29
C LYS A 8 27.67 47.70 34.93
N THR A 9 27.74 47.59 36.26
CA THR A 9 27.42 46.34 36.96
C THR A 9 25.94 45.97 36.81
N LYS A 10 25.03 46.94 36.90
CA LYS A 10 23.58 46.71 36.65
C LYS A 10 23.29 46.30 35.20
N TYR A 11 24.02 46.87 34.23
CA TYR A 11 23.87 46.51 32.82
C TYR A 11 24.34 45.07 32.55
N PHE A 12 25.49 44.67 33.11
CA PHE A 12 25.98 43.28 33.00
C PHE A 12 25.07 42.27 33.68
N THR A 13 24.49 42.59 34.83
CA THR A 13 23.50 41.70 35.49
C THR A 13 22.20 41.59 34.71
N CYS A 14 21.71 42.67 34.09
CA CYS A 14 20.51 42.62 33.25
C CYS A 14 20.74 41.85 31.95
N VAL A 15 21.88 42.04 31.28
CA VAL A 15 22.23 41.27 30.07
C VAL A 15 22.43 39.78 30.40
N GLY A 16 23.08 39.47 31.53
CA GLY A 16 23.21 38.10 32.02
C GLY A 16 21.88 37.43 32.34
N LEU A 17 20.95 38.14 33.01
CA LEU A 17 19.59 37.66 33.27
C LEU A 17 18.78 37.47 32.01
N ILE A 18 18.90 38.36 31.02
CA ILE A 18 18.24 38.21 29.71
C ILE A 18 18.80 36.98 28.98
N LEU A 19 20.11 36.74 28.99
CA LEU A 19 20.71 35.57 28.36
C LEU A 19 20.31 34.26 29.06
N VAL A 20 20.23 34.24 30.39
CA VAL A 20 19.74 33.09 31.16
C VAL A 20 18.25 32.85 30.91
N VAL A 21 17.43 33.90 30.86
CA VAL A 21 16.01 33.78 30.52
C VAL A 21 15.81 33.36 29.06
N CYS A 22 16.61 33.84 28.10
CA CYS A 22 16.59 33.38 26.72
C CYS A 22 17.07 31.93 26.59
N TYR A 23 18.08 31.51 27.35
CA TYR A 23 18.52 30.11 27.40
C TYR A 23 17.43 29.20 28.01
N LEU A 24 16.84 29.61 29.13
CA LEU A 24 15.73 28.90 29.79
C LEU A 24 14.45 28.88 28.93
N LEU A 25 14.17 29.93 28.18
CA LEU A 25 13.06 29.99 27.22
C LEU A 25 13.36 29.16 25.95
N SER A 26 14.62 29.10 25.49
CA SER A 26 15.02 28.26 24.36
C SER A 26 14.90 26.76 24.69
N SER A 27 15.15 26.37 25.95
CA SER A 27 14.84 25.02 26.44
C SER A 27 13.34 24.77 26.62
N TYR A 28 12.52 25.81 26.72
CA TYR A 28 11.05 25.70 26.84
C TYR A 28 10.34 25.68 25.47
N PHE A 29 10.99 26.16 24.41
CA PHE A 29 10.53 26.10 23.03
C PHE A 29 11.55 25.33 22.19
N MET A 30 11.74 24.04 22.49
CA MET A 30 12.36 23.13 21.53
C MET A 30 11.46 23.11 20.28
N VAL A 31 11.89 23.75 19.21
CA VAL A 31 11.19 23.74 17.92
C VAL A 31 11.36 22.33 17.36
N LYS A 32 10.27 21.55 17.34
CA LYS A 32 10.27 20.20 16.77
C LYS A 32 10.70 20.22 15.30
N ASP A 33 11.61 19.33 14.93
CA ASP A 33 12.15 19.16 13.58
C ASP A 33 11.46 17.98 12.86
N PHE A 34 10.39 18.30 12.12
CA PHE A 34 9.65 17.34 11.29
C PHE A 34 10.32 17.03 9.93
N SER A 35 11.63 17.27 9.78
CA SER A 35 12.38 16.88 8.58
C SER A 35 12.71 15.38 8.57
N ILE A 36 12.73 14.78 7.38
CA ILE A 36 13.18 13.39 7.20
C ILE A 36 14.62 13.44 6.70
N LYS A 37 15.53 12.80 7.45
CA LYS A 37 16.97 12.82 7.16
C LYS A 37 17.38 11.55 6.40
N PRO A 38 18.49 11.58 5.63
CA PRO A 38 19.10 10.36 5.10
C PRO A 38 19.46 9.38 6.23
N SER A 39 19.43 8.09 5.92
CA SER A 39 19.84 7.07 6.88
C SER A 39 21.30 7.23 7.30
N THR A 40 21.55 7.04 8.60
CA THR A 40 22.91 6.90 9.13
C THR A 40 23.42 5.47 8.99
N ILE A 41 22.56 4.54 8.56
CA ILE A 41 22.88 3.15 8.30
C ILE A 41 23.38 3.02 6.85
N PRO A 42 24.49 2.30 6.61
CA PRO A 42 24.94 1.97 5.25
C PRO A 42 23.86 1.25 4.44
N GLU A 43 23.80 1.50 3.12
CA GLU A 43 22.76 0.96 2.23
C GLU A 43 22.62 -0.58 2.31
N ASN A 44 23.72 -1.30 2.50
CA ASN A 44 23.73 -2.77 2.62
C ASN A 44 23.22 -3.30 3.99
N GLU A 45 23.03 -2.42 4.97
CA GLU A 45 22.49 -2.71 6.30
C GLU A 45 21.03 -2.21 6.46
N LEU A 46 20.49 -1.52 5.45
CA LEU A 46 19.09 -1.09 5.40
C LEU A 46 18.16 -2.29 5.19
N TRP A 47 16.97 -2.22 5.79
CA TRP A 47 15.97 -3.26 5.67
C TRP A 47 15.22 -3.16 4.35
N THR A 48 15.01 -4.30 3.71
CA THR A 48 13.98 -4.44 2.68
C THR A 48 12.59 -4.26 3.29
N ILE A 49 11.60 -3.94 2.45
CA ILE A 49 10.20 -3.82 2.87
C ILE A 49 9.73 -5.11 3.57
N ARG A 50 10.01 -6.28 2.97
CA ARG A 50 9.62 -7.59 3.52
C ARG A 50 10.24 -7.86 4.89
N GLN A 51 11.51 -7.51 5.08
CA GLN A 51 12.17 -7.64 6.38
C GLN A 51 11.51 -6.75 7.43
N ALA A 52 11.25 -5.49 7.10
CA ALA A 52 10.61 -4.56 8.02
C ALA A 52 9.18 -5.00 8.40
N GLN A 53 8.36 -5.43 7.43
CA GLN A 53 7.03 -5.99 7.68
C GLN A 53 7.08 -7.29 8.50
N SER A 54 8.06 -8.16 8.26
CA SER A 54 8.23 -9.38 9.04
C SER A 54 8.63 -9.10 10.50
N ILE A 55 9.35 -8.01 10.77
CA ILE A 55 9.69 -7.58 12.12
C ILE A 55 8.48 -6.93 12.77
N GLU A 56 7.79 -6.03 12.07
CA GLU A 56 6.57 -5.37 12.53
C GLU A 56 5.49 -6.39 12.93
N GLY A 57 5.19 -7.39 12.08
CA GLY A 57 4.23 -8.44 12.40
C GLY A 57 4.57 -9.37 13.57
N LYS A 58 5.82 -9.35 14.10
CA LYS A 58 6.17 -10.02 15.37
C LYS A 58 5.87 -9.15 16.59
N VAL A 59 5.77 -7.84 16.40
CA VAL A 59 5.52 -6.86 17.45
C VAL A 59 4.02 -6.60 17.61
N THR A 60 3.24 -6.65 16.52
CA THR A 60 1.80 -6.35 16.45
C THR A 60 0.95 -7.56 16.04
N PRO A 61 0.70 -8.53 16.92
CA PRO A 61 -0.33 -9.53 16.66
C PRO A 61 -1.71 -8.88 16.87
N TYR A 62 -2.55 -8.94 15.83
CA TYR A 62 -3.93 -8.47 15.88
C TYR A 62 -4.65 -9.01 17.13
N GLY A 63 -4.95 -8.13 18.10
CA GLY A 63 -5.80 -8.44 19.25
C GLY A 63 -5.10 -8.62 20.61
N HIS A 64 -3.82 -8.27 20.77
CA HIS A 64 -3.13 -8.36 22.06
C HIS A 64 -2.43 -7.05 22.47
N HIS A 65 -2.57 -6.67 23.75
CA HIS A 65 -2.01 -5.46 24.36
C HIS A 65 -0.54 -5.63 24.83
N GLN A 66 0.06 -6.80 24.60
CA GLN A 66 1.39 -7.14 25.13
C GLN A 66 2.45 -7.05 24.05
N ILE A 67 3.60 -6.48 24.38
CA ILE A 67 4.81 -6.53 23.54
C ILE A 67 5.29 -7.98 23.50
N GLU A 68 4.88 -8.74 22.49
CA GLU A 68 5.18 -10.17 22.41
C GLU A 68 6.66 -10.43 22.10
N ASP A 69 7.25 -9.65 21.19
CA ASP A 69 8.67 -9.73 20.86
C ASP A 69 9.38 -8.40 21.16
N SER A 70 9.86 -8.30 22.40
CA SER A 70 10.65 -7.16 22.87
C SER A 70 11.94 -6.94 22.07
N ALA A 71 12.55 -8.01 21.53
CA ALA A 71 13.78 -7.90 20.76
C ALA A 71 13.49 -7.34 19.35
N ALA A 72 12.40 -7.77 18.72
CA ALA A 72 11.92 -7.23 17.46
C ALA A 72 11.57 -5.74 17.57
N LEU A 73 10.82 -5.34 18.60
CA LEU A 73 10.46 -3.93 18.83
C LEU A 73 11.71 -3.07 19.05
N LEU A 74 12.67 -3.54 19.85
CA LEU A 74 13.92 -2.83 20.07
C LEU A 74 14.74 -2.70 18.77
N ALA A 75 14.79 -3.74 17.94
CA ALA A 75 15.46 -3.69 16.64
C ALA A 75 14.78 -2.67 15.72
N LEU A 76 13.45 -2.68 15.66
CA LEU A 76 12.63 -1.76 14.87
C LEU A 76 12.88 -0.30 15.27
N ILE A 77 12.86 -0.01 16.57
CA ILE A 77 13.14 1.33 17.13
C ILE A 77 14.55 1.79 16.74
N ARG A 78 15.58 0.97 16.97
CA ARG A 78 16.97 1.33 16.66
C ARG A 78 17.17 1.62 15.17
N GLN A 79 16.55 0.82 14.31
CA GLN A 79 16.65 0.98 12.85
C GLN A 79 15.91 2.25 12.39
N ALA A 80 14.69 2.47 12.91
CA ALA A 80 13.86 3.63 12.61
C ALA A 80 14.49 4.96 13.08
N TYR A 81 15.12 4.98 14.27
CA TYR A 81 15.76 6.19 14.82
C TYR A 81 17.03 6.59 14.05
N GLN A 82 17.58 5.65 13.26
CA GLN A 82 18.67 5.87 12.34
C GLN A 82 18.19 6.13 10.90
N TRP A 83 16.92 6.50 10.74
CA TRP A 83 16.29 6.92 9.50
C TRP A 83 16.25 5.87 8.38
N ASP A 84 16.24 4.58 8.70
CA ASP A 84 15.87 3.56 7.72
C ASP A 84 14.38 3.67 7.38
N LYS A 85 14.05 4.03 6.14
CA LYS A 85 12.68 4.41 5.76
C LYS A 85 11.67 3.27 5.86
N ASN A 86 12.10 2.02 5.67
CA ASN A 86 11.22 0.87 5.83
C ASN A 86 10.99 0.56 7.31
N ALA A 87 12.01 0.70 8.16
CA ALA A 87 11.83 0.60 9.60
C ALA A 87 11.00 1.76 10.18
N MET A 88 11.16 2.98 9.65
CA MET A 88 10.33 4.13 10.03
C MET A 88 8.85 3.86 9.76
N MET A 89 8.51 3.22 8.63
CA MET A 89 7.14 2.80 8.32
C MET A 89 6.62 1.79 9.35
N GLY A 90 7.37 0.71 9.62
CA GLY A 90 6.95 -0.30 10.59
C GLY A 90 6.80 0.27 12.01
N TYR A 91 7.70 1.16 12.44
CA TYR A 91 7.60 1.81 13.74
C TYR A 91 6.41 2.77 13.82
N ALA A 92 6.12 3.52 12.75
CA ALA A 92 4.96 4.39 12.71
C ALA A 92 3.64 3.61 12.71
N ASP A 93 3.57 2.48 12.01
CA ASP A 93 2.41 1.57 12.05
C ASP A 93 2.20 1.03 13.47
N TYR A 94 3.28 0.68 14.18
CA TYR A 94 3.23 0.31 15.59
C TYR A 94 2.71 1.46 16.49
N LEU A 95 3.18 2.69 16.28
CA LEU A 95 2.70 3.84 17.06
C LEU A 95 1.21 4.11 16.84
N ASP A 96 0.74 4.06 15.59
CA ASP A 96 -0.70 4.19 15.26
C ASP A 96 -1.53 3.09 15.94
N PHE A 97 -0.99 1.87 16.02
CA PHE A 97 -1.64 0.76 16.72
C PHE A 97 -1.72 0.99 18.24
N VAL A 98 -0.64 1.45 18.87
CA VAL A 98 -0.64 1.81 20.30
C VAL A 98 -1.65 2.92 20.59
N GLU A 99 -1.66 4.01 19.81
CA GLU A 99 -2.62 5.10 19.97
C GLU A 99 -4.07 4.60 19.82
N CYS A 100 -4.33 3.67 18.89
CA CYS A 100 -5.65 3.06 18.75
C CYS A 100 -6.07 2.26 19.98
N LEU A 101 -5.16 1.50 20.60
CA LEU A 101 -5.42 0.70 21.80
C LEU A 101 -5.56 1.54 23.07
N ASP A 102 -4.84 2.65 23.19
CA ASP A 102 -4.88 3.56 24.35
C ASP A 102 -6.25 4.15 24.58
N ASN A 103 -6.96 4.39 23.47
CA ASN A 103 -8.34 4.84 23.53
C ASN A 103 -9.26 3.81 24.20
N TRP A 104 -8.84 2.54 24.30
CA TRP A 104 -9.63 1.42 24.82
C TRP A 104 -9.08 0.79 26.12
N ASP A 105 -7.76 0.63 26.34
CA ASP A 105 -7.21 -0.16 27.47
C ASP A 105 -5.74 0.19 27.92
N ASP A 106 -5.40 1.45 28.21
CA ASP A 106 -4.12 1.87 28.86
C ASP A 106 -2.81 1.31 28.22
N ALA A 107 -2.76 1.09 26.90
CA ALA A 107 -1.60 0.45 26.24
C ALA A 107 -0.34 1.34 26.13
N GLY A 108 -0.48 2.66 26.30
CA GLY A 108 0.55 3.68 26.13
C GLY A 108 1.48 3.69 27.31
N ASP A 109 0.94 3.44 28.51
CA ASP A 109 1.71 3.26 29.73
C ASP A 109 2.66 2.06 29.59
N ASN A 110 2.23 0.97 28.93
CA ASN A 110 3.08 -0.20 28.68
C ASN A 110 4.22 0.09 27.70
N PHE A 111 3.97 0.92 26.67
CA PHE A 111 4.99 1.29 25.70
C PHE A 111 6.00 2.29 26.28
N ASP A 112 5.54 3.28 27.04
CA ASP A 112 6.42 4.22 27.74
C ASP A 112 7.31 3.52 28.77
N ASP A 113 6.76 2.57 29.53
CA ASP A 113 7.53 1.72 30.43
C ASP A 113 8.56 0.86 29.69
N PHE A 114 8.21 0.34 28.52
CA PHE A 114 9.16 -0.37 27.66
C PHE A 114 10.32 0.53 27.23
N LEU A 115 10.04 1.72 26.70
CA LEU A 115 11.08 2.66 26.27
C LEU A 115 12.01 3.03 27.44
N LYS A 116 11.45 3.28 28.62
CA LYS A 116 12.21 3.59 29.83
C LYS A 116 13.09 2.42 30.28
N LYS A 117 12.54 1.20 30.29
CA LYS A 117 13.27 -0.02 30.67
C LYS A 117 14.42 -0.34 29.70
N HIS A 118 14.26 0.02 28.42
CA HIS A 118 15.22 -0.29 27.36
C HIS A 118 16.05 0.93 26.91
N GLU A 119 16.00 2.06 27.62
CA GLU A 119 16.66 3.33 27.24
C GLU A 119 18.16 3.15 26.94
N GLU A 120 18.89 2.44 27.81
CA GLU A 120 20.33 2.16 27.63
C GLU A 120 20.62 1.23 26.44
N GLN A 121 19.61 0.52 25.96
CA GLN A 121 19.71 -0.36 24.80
C GLN A 121 19.38 0.40 23.51
N ILE A 122 18.78 1.60 23.53
CA ILE A 122 18.46 2.36 22.31
C ILE A 122 19.71 3.13 21.85
N VAL A 123 20.66 2.40 21.28
CA VAL A 123 21.97 2.88 20.84
C VAL A 123 22.29 2.42 19.40
N ASP A 124 23.16 3.16 18.72
CA ASP A 124 23.73 2.77 17.43
C ASP A 124 24.74 1.62 17.58
N LYS A 125 25.33 1.18 16.46
CA LYS A 125 26.34 0.10 16.47
C LYS A 125 27.63 0.43 17.23
N ASN A 126 27.87 1.71 17.52
CA ASN A 126 29.02 2.20 18.28
C ASN A 126 28.68 2.42 19.78
N GLY A 127 27.44 2.16 20.20
CA GLY A 127 26.99 2.41 21.56
C GLY A 127 26.56 3.87 21.83
N THR A 128 26.44 4.68 20.78
CA THR A 128 25.94 6.07 20.89
C THR A 128 24.42 6.04 21.07
N ARG A 129 23.92 6.74 22.08
CA ARG A 129 22.47 6.86 22.32
C ARG A 129 21.77 7.46 21.10
N LEU A 130 20.70 6.82 20.66
CA LEU A 130 19.85 7.30 19.57
C LEU A 130 18.75 8.20 20.13
N GLU A 131 18.52 9.33 19.46
CA GLU A 131 17.41 10.21 19.75
C GLU A 131 16.19 9.83 18.90
N ARG A 132 15.00 9.87 19.50
CA ARG A 132 13.75 9.65 18.77
C ARG A 132 13.51 10.82 17.81
N PRO A 133 13.37 10.58 16.49
CA PRO A 133 12.97 11.62 15.55
C PRO A 133 11.61 12.26 15.88
N ASP A 134 11.54 13.59 15.90
CA ASP A 134 10.28 14.34 16.16
C ASP A 134 9.17 14.04 15.16
N ILE A 135 9.52 13.56 13.96
CA ILE A 135 8.53 13.17 12.93
C ILE A 135 7.56 12.08 13.39
N PHE A 136 7.94 11.28 14.39
CA PHE A 136 7.07 10.27 14.97
C PHE A 136 5.96 10.83 15.86
N ASP A 137 5.96 12.13 16.17
CA ASP A 137 4.81 12.79 16.81
C ASP A 137 3.65 13.04 15.83
N ASN A 138 3.87 12.79 14.53
CA ASN A 138 2.85 12.91 13.50
C ASN A 138 3.13 11.88 12.39
N THR A 139 2.74 10.64 12.65
CA THR A 139 2.87 9.50 11.73
C THR A 139 2.17 9.76 10.40
N ARG A 140 1.03 10.44 10.40
CA ARG A 140 0.36 10.88 9.16
C ARG A 140 1.27 11.76 8.29
N LEU A 141 1.94 12.75 8.89
CA LEU A 141 2.88 13.62 8.18
C LEU A 141 4.10 12.84 7.66
N LEU A 142 4.56 11.84 8.42
CA LEU A 142 5.61 10.92 7.97
C LEU A 142 5.19 10.20 6.68
N TYR A 143 4.02 9.55 6.68
CA TYR A 143 3.51 8.81 5.51
C TYR A 143 3.38 9.73 4.30
N GLU A 144 2.81 10.93 4.48
CA GLU A 144 2.66 11.90 3.40
C GLU A 144 4.00 12.34 2.81
N LYS A 145 5.02 12.62 3.65
CA LYS A 145 6.35 13.03 3.19
C LYS A 145 7.09 11.90 2.47
N LEU A 146 7.01 10.68 2.99
CA LEU A 146 7.64 9.50 2.38
C LEU A 146 6.99 9.13 1.04
N ALA A 147 5.66 9.14 0.97
CA ALA A 147 4.94 8.89 -0.27
C ALA A 147 5.25 9.94 -1.35
N LYS A 148 5.26 11.23 -0.99
CA LYS A 148 5.68 12.33 -1.89
C LYS A 148 7.12 12.18 -2.37
N SER A 149 7.96 11.50 -1.60
CA SER A 149 9.35 11.21 -1.96
C SER A 149 9.52 9.89 -2.71
N GLY A 150 8.42 9.19 -3.02
CA GLY A 150 8.43 7.94 -3.80
C GLY A 150 8.82 6.69 -3.01
N TYR A 151 8.77 6.72 -1.66
CA TYR A 151 9.04 5.53 -0.86
C TYR A 151 7.87 4.53 -0.98
N PRO A 152 8.12 3.26 -1.40
CA PRO A 152 7.05 2.39 -1.89
C PRO A 152 5.98 2.03 -0.87
N TRP A 153 6.36 1.68 0.36
CA TRP A 153 5.41 1.28 1.40
C TRP A 153 4.49 2.46 1.78
N ALA A 154 5.08 3.64 2.00
CA ALA A 154 4.30 4.87 2.24
C ALA A 154 3.41 5.22 1.04
N ALA A 155 3.92 5.08 -0.18
CA ALA A 155 3.17 5.35 -1.40
C ALA A 155 1.95 4.42 -1.52
N LEU A 156 2.11 3.11 -1.32
CA LEU A 156 0.98 2.18 -1.32
C LEU A 156 -0.05 2.54 -0.25
N LYS A 157 0.39 2.80 0.99
CA LYS A 157 -0.48 3.19 2.11
C LYS A 157 -1.28 4.46 1.79
N GLN A 158 -0.62 5.47 1.22
CA GLN A 158 -1.28 6.71 0.81
C GLN A 158 -2.21 6.49 -0.39
N ALA A 159 -1.84 5.69 -1.38
CA ALA A 159 -2.70 5.36 -2.52
C ALA A 159 -4.01 4.69 -2.10
N ILE A 160 -3.94 3.75 -1.14
CA ILE A 160 -5.13 3.05 -0.60
C ILE A 160 -6.01 4.01 0.20
N SER A 161 -5.42 4.98 0.91
CA SER A 161 -6.19 6.01 1.63
C SER A 161 -6.93 7.00 0.73
N ILE A 162 -6.59 7.06 -0.56
CA ILE A 162 -7.33 7.84 -1.57
C ILE A 162 -8.43 6.93 -2.15
N TYR A 163 -9.61 7.00 -1.57
CA TYR A 163 -10.77 6.20 -1.99
C TYR A 163 -12.02 7.09 -2.11
N HIS A 164 -13.05 6.55 -2.78
CA HIS A 164 -14.33 7.21 -2.92
C HIS A 164 -15.02 7.31 -1.56
N GLN A 165 -15.43 8.50 -1.16
CA GLN A 165 -16.23 8.63 0.05
C GLN A 165 -17.68 8.22 -0.27
N SER A 166 -18.12 7.12 0.32
CA SER A 166 -19.51 6.70 0.30
C SER A 166 -20.20 7.20 1.57
N ASP A 167 -21.06 8.22 1.45
CA ASP A 167 -22.12 8.42 2.45
C ASP A 167 -23.35 7.63 2.01
N ILE A 168 -24.26 7.31 2.94
CA ILE A 168 -25.41 6.40 2.77
C ILE A 168 -26.26 6.72 1.52
N ASN A 169 -26.19 7.96 1.01
CA ASN A 169 -26.95 8.42 -0.15
C ASN A 169 -26.12 9.07 -1.29
N THR A 170 -24.79 9.16 -1.18
CA THR A 170 -23.98 9.85 -2.19
C THR A 170 -22.61 9.20 -2.38
N PHE A 171 -22.35 8.77 -3.61
CA PHE A 171 -21.02 8.39 -4.08
C PHE A 171 -20.27 9.66 -4.47
N ILE A 172 -19.23 10.01 -3.71
CA ILE A 172 -18.35 11.14 -4.04
C ILE A 172 -17.14 10.60 -4.81
N ALA A 173 -17.07 10.95 -6.09
CA ALA A 173 -15.92 10.63 -6.94
C ALA A 173 -14.65 11.30 -6.40
N ILE A 174 -13.50 10.61 -6.46
CA ILE A 174 -12.21 11.25 -6.18
C ILE A 174 -11.95 12.37 -7.20
N SER A 175 -11.34 13.47 -6.76
CA SER A 175 -10.98 14.56 -7.65
C SER A 175 -9.90 14.14 -8.66
N GLN A 176 -9.79 14.85 -9.78
CA GLN A 176 -8.74 14.60 -10.77
C GLN A 176 -7.33 14.72 -10.17
N GLU A 177 -7.14 15.62 -9.19
CA GLU A 177 -5.88 15.79 -8.48
C GLU A 177 -5.56 14.58 -7.61
N GLU A 178 -6.52 14.11 -6.83
CA GLU A 178 -6.39 12.90 -6.01
C GLU A 178 -6.12 11.66 -6.85
N ARG A 179 -6.83 11.51 -7.98
CA ARG A 179 -6.57 10.43 -8.94
C ARG A 179 -5.13 10.47 -9.47
N THR A 180 -4.66 11.66 -9.86
CA THR A 180 -3.28 11.83 -10.36
C THR A 180 -2.26 11.47 -9.29
N LYS A 181 -2.48 11.89 -8.05
CA LYS A 181 -1.64 11.52 -6.90
C LYS A 181 -1.66 10.00 -6.65
N LYS A 182 -2.85 9.38 -6.62
CA LYS A 182 -3.02 7.94 -6.43
C LYS A 182 -2.27 7.14 -7.49
N ILE A 183 -2.39 7.50 -8.76
CA ILE A 183 -1.65 6.86 -9.86
C ILE A 183 -0.12 6.97 -9.65
N SER A 184 0.38 8.16 -9.29
CA SER A 184 1.81 8.38 -9.02
C SER A 184 2.33 7.50 -7.87
N TYR A 185 1.55 7.40 -6.79
CA TYR A 185 1.89 6.56 -5.65
C TYR A 185 1.85 5.06 -6.00
N LEU A 186 0.89 4.61 -6.80
CA LEU A 186 0.83 3.21 -7.25
C LEU A 186 2.03 2.86 -8.13
N TYR A 187 2.50 3.75 -9.01
CA TYR A 187 3.75 3.52 -9.74
C TYR A 187 4.97 3.42 -8.81
N SER A 188 5.01 4.23 -7.75
CA SER A 188 6.08 4.15 -6.75
C SER A 188 6.04 2.82 -5.99
N ALA A 189 4.84 2.33 -5.68
CA ALA A 189 4.63 1.02 -5.05
C ALA A 189 5.08 -0.14 -5.95
N ILE A 190 4.67 -0.14 -7.23
CA ILE A 190 5.12 -1.13 -8.24
C ILE A 190 6.63 -1.11 -8.38
N THR A 191 7.24 0.07 -8.45
CA THR A 191 8.70 0.22 -8.54
C THR A 191 9.42 -0.35 -7.30
N GLY A 192 8.74 -0.35 -6.15
CA GLY A 192 9.23 -0.98 -4.92
C GLY A 192 8.91 -2.45 -4.77
N GLY A 193 8.29 -3.08 -5.77
CA GLY A 193 8.02 -4.50 -5.80
C GLY A 193 6.64 -4.93 -5.34
N TYR A 194 5.72 -4.02 -5.00
CA TYR A 194 4.37 -4.40 -4.58
C TYR A 194 3.53 -4.91 -5.75
N HIS A 195 3.28 -6.22 -5.81
CA HIS A 195 2.43 -6.81 -6.85
C HIS A 195 0.98 -6.36 -6.75
N SER A 196 0.46 -6.20 -5.53
CA SER A 196 -0.90 -5.70 -5.25
C SER A 196 -1.21 -4.34 -5.88
N ALA A 197 -0.19 -3.53 -6.19
CA ALA A 197 -0.39 -2.22 -6.80
C ALA A 197 -0.80 -2.29 -8.29
N HIS A 198 -0.53 -3.40 -8.99
CA HIS A 198 -0.89 -3.55 -10.41
C HIS A 198 -2.40 -3.46 -10.63
N ILE A 199 -3.19 -4.21 -9.85
CA ILE A 199 -4.64 -4.21 -10.04
C ILE A 199 -5.27 -2.89 -9.61
N LEU A 200 -4.78 -2.30 -8.52
CA LEU A 200 -5.20 -0.98 -8.06
C LEU A 200 -4.91 0.10 -9.10
N LEU A 201 -3.78 0.01 -9.80
CA LEU A 201 -3.42 0.94 -10.87
C LEU A 201 -4.34 0.76 -12.07
N ALA A 202 -4.57 -0.48 -12.49
CA ALA A 202 -5.46 -0.81 -13.59
C ALA A 202 -6.87 -0.25 -13.35
N ASP A 203 -7.44 -0.49 -12.17
CA ASP A 203 -8.76 -0.02 -11.77
C ASP A 203 -8.81 1.52 -11.66
N THR A 204 -7.81 2.14 -11.01
CA THR A 204 -7.75 3.61 -10.83
C THR A 204 -7.69 4.34 -12.18
N ILE A 205 -7.02 3.75 -13.18
CA ILE A 205 -6.97 4.31 -14.52
C ILE A 205 -8.33 4.15 -15.21
N LEU A 206 -8.91 2.94 -15.18
CA LEU A 206 -10.04 2.57 -16.02
C LEU A 206 -11.40 3.02 -15.48
N PHE A 207 -11.56 3.11 -14.16
CA PHE A 207 -12.78 3.56 -13.49
C PHE A 207 -12.59 4.99 -12.95
N SER A 208 -12.37 5.96 -13.85
CA SER A 208 -12.04 7.35 -13.45
C SER A 208 -13.12 8.09 -12.68
N VAL A 209 -14.38 7.67 -12.76
CA VAL A 209 -15.56 8.32 -12.12
C VAL A 209 -16.44 7.32 -11.36
N GLY A 210 -15.90 6.15 -11.00
CA GLY A 210 -16.67 5.08 -10.36
C GLY A 210 -15.76 3.98 -9.81
N GLU A 211 -16.35 2.89 -9.38
CA GLU A 211 -15.63 1.70 -8.88
C GLU A 211 -15.76 0.53 -9.86
N ASP A 212 -14.89 -0.47 -9.72
CA ASP A 212 -14.95 -1.70 -10.49
C ASP A 212 -16.16 -2.57 -10.14
N CYS A 213 -16.70 -2.40 -8.94
CA CYS A 213 -17.87 -3.08 -8.40
C CYS A 213 -18.90 -2.11 -7.79
N SER A 214 -20.12 -2.59 -7.58
CA SER A 214 -21.22 -1.87 -6.92
C SER A 214 -22.07 -2.81 -6.07
N GLY A 215 -22.88 -2.24 -5.17
CA GLY A 215 -23.77 -2.99 -4.26
C GLY A 215 -23.12 -3.39 -2.93
N PRO A 216 -23.89 -3.93 -1.96
CA PRO A 216 -23.34 -4.47 -0.72
C PRO A 216 -22.29 -5.54 -1.02
N GLU A 217 -21.17 -5.49 -0.32
CA GLU A 217 -20.06 -6.46 -0.47
C GLU A 217 -19.47 -6.53 -1.90
N CYS A 218 -19.69 -5.50 -2.74
CA CYS A 218 -19.22 -5.48 -4.13
C CYS A 218 -19.75 -6.64 -4.99
N ASN A 219 -20.99 -7.04 -4.74
CA ASN A 219 -21.61 -8.21 -5.38
C ASN A 219 -21.96 -8.07 -6.88
N LYS A 220 -21.69 -6.91 -7.49
CA LYS A 220 -21.92 -6.67 -8.92
C LYS A 220 -20.74 -5.96 -9.55
N LEU A 221 -20.16 -6.55 -10.61
CA LEU A 221 -19.13 -5.89 -11.42
C LEU A 221 -19.74 -4.79 -12.30
N ASN A 222 -19.05 -3.67 -12.34
CA ASN A 222 -19.31 -2.59 -13.28
C ASN A 222 -18.60 -2.91 -14.61
N MET A 223 -19.38 -2.95 -15.70
CA MET A 223 -18.90 -3.30 -17.03
C MET A 223 -18.16 -2.12 -17.70
N LEU A 224 -17.08 -2.40 -18.42
CA LEU A 224 -16.21 -1.41 -19.07
C LEU A 224 -16.92 -0.55 -20.11
N ASN A 225 -17.98 -1.07 -20.73
CA ASN A 225 -18.79 -0.32 -21.70
C ASN A 225 -19.32 1.02 -21.15
N ASN A 226 -19.43 1.14 -19.83
CA ASN A 226 -19.95 2.33 -19.16
C ASN A 226 -18.87 3.42 -18.91
N PHE A 227 -17.57 3.12 -19.03
CA PHE A 227 -16.47 3.98 -18.53
C PHE A 227 -15.51 4.50 -19.60
N ARG A 228 -15.95 4.55 -20.87
CA ARG A 228 -15.13 5.14 -21.96
C ARG A 228 -15.05 6.68 -21.88
N ALA A 229 -16.07 7.33 -21.31
CA ALA A 229 -16.18 8.78 -21.36
C ALA A 229 -15.08 9.44 -20.49
N GLY A 230 -14.21 10.24 -21.12
CA GLY A 230 -13.18 11.02 -20.43
C GLY A 230 -11.80 10.37 -20.33
N LEU A 231 -11.62 9.13 -20.82
CA LEU A 231 -10.30 8.48 -20.88
C LEU A 231 -9.67 8.56 -22.27
N SER A 232 -8.36 8.80 -22.32
CA SER A 232 -7.58 8.69 -23.55
C SER A 232 -7.32 7.23 -23.92
N LEU A 233 -7.11 6.97 -25.21
CA LEU A 233 -6.75 5.61 -25.68
C LEU A 233 -5.47 5.08 -25.03
N THR A 234 -4.53 5.98 -24.71
CA THR A 234 -3.28 5.65 -24.02
C THR A 234 -3.55 5.17 -22.60
N GLU A 235 -4.38 5.89 -21.83
CA GLU A 235 -4.77 5.47 -20.47
C GLU A 235 -5.46 4.11 -20.48
N ILE A 236 -6.40 3.90 -21.40
CA ILE A 236 -7.09 2.60 -21.49
C ILE A 236 -6.08 1.49 -21.76
N ARG A 237 -5.13 1.68 -22.69
CA ARG A 237 -4.11 0.67 -22.99
C ARG A 237 -3.19 0.40 -21.80
N GLN A 238 -2.77 1.44 -21.07
CA GLN A 238 -1.98 1.28 -19.84
C GLN A 238 -2.72 0.40 -18.84
N SER A 239 -4.01 0.65 -18.60
CA SER A 239 -4.81 -0.21 -17.72
C SER A 239 -4.87 -1.66 -18.21
N LEU A 240 -5.08 -1.88 -19.52
CA LEU A 240 -5.08 -3.24 -20.08
C LEU A 240 -3.73 -3.94 -19.98
N ASP A 241 -2.62 -3.22 -20.08
CA ASP A 241 -1.28 -3.76 -19.88
C ASP A 241 -1.10 -4.24 -18.43
N GLU A 242 -1.56 -3.45 -17.45
CA GLU A 242 -1.57 -3.86 -16.03
C GLU A 242 -2.48 -5.08 -15.78
N TYR A 243 -3.68 -5.11 -16.36
CA TYR A 243 -4.55 -6.30 -16.30
C TYR A 243 -3.89 -7.54 -16.89
N LYS A 244 -3.11 -7.36 -17.97
CA LYS A 244 -2.37 -8.46 -18.58
C LYS A 244 -1.29 -9.01 -17.67
N ILE A 245 -0.59 -8.16 -16.91
CA ILE A 245 0.41 -8.62 -15.92
C ILE A 245 -0.26 -9.51 -14.87
N VAL A 246 -1.36 -9.06 -14.27
CA VAL A 246 -2.05 -9.87 -13.24
C VAL A 246 -2.72 -11.11 -13.84
N ALA A 247 -3.23 -11.04 -15.08
CA ALA A 247 -3.80 -12.18 -15.78
C ALA A 247 -2.74 -13.27 -16.02
N LEU A 248 -1.52 -12.88 -16.41
CA LEU A 248 -0.41 -13.83 -16.57
C LEU A 248 0.03 -14.48 -15.24
N HIS A 249 -0.38 -13.91 -14.09
CA HIS A 249 -0.20 -14.50 -12.76
C HIS A 249 -1.48 -15.14 -12.22
N GLY A 250 -2.42 -15.50 -13.12
CA GLY A 250 -3.57 -16.32 -12.76
C GLY A 250 -4.76 -15.55 -12.21
N SER A 251 -4.79 -14.21 -12.33
CA SER A 251 -5.94 -13.41 -11.92
C SER A 251 -7.15 -13.66 -12.84
N SER A 252 -8.20 -14.30 -12.33
CA SER A 252 -9.48 -14.45 -13.06
C SER A 252 -10.05 -13.07 -13.42
N TYR A 253 -9.88 -12.08 -12.53
CA TYR A 253 -10.33 -10.71 -12.73
C TYR A 253 -9.60 -10.03 -13.89
N GLY A 254 -8.27 -10.10 -13.95
CA GLY A 254 -7.51 -9.55 -15.07
C GLY A 254 -7.87 -10.20 -16.41
N MET A 255 -8.03 -11.52 -16.42
CA MET A 255 -8.45 -12.27 -17.61
C MET A 255 -9.85 -11.85 -18.08
N PHE A 256 -10.81 -11.73 -17.16
CA PHE A 256 -12.16 -11.23 -17.46
C PHE A 256 -12.13 -9.82 -18.06
N ARG A 257 -11.33 -8.89 -17.51
CA ARG A 257 -11.22 -7.53 -18.04
C ARG A 257 -10.62 -7.48 -19.43
N LEU A 258 -9.64 -8.33 -19.73
CA LEU A 258 -9.13 -8.49 -21.10
C LEU A 258 -10.19 -9.05 -22.03
N ALA A 259 -10.94 -10.07 -21.61
CA ALA A 259 -12.03 -10.65 -22.39
C ALA A 259 -13.09 -9.59 -22.75
N GLU A 260 -13.50 -8.80 -21.76
CA GLU A 260 -14.45 -7.71 -21.92
C GLU A 260 -13.92 -6.63 -22.88
N ALA A 261 -12.64 -6.25 -22.75
CA ALA A 261 -12.02 -5.25 -23.62
C ALA A 261 -11.97 -5.71 -25.08
N TYR A 262 -11.62 -6.97 -25.34
CA TYR A 262 -11.61 -7.55 -26.69
C TYR A 262 -13.01 -7.71 -27.27
N HIS A 263 -14.00 -8.12 -26.48
CA HIS A 263 -15.37 -8.28 -26.97
C HIS A 263 -15.98 -6.93 -27.40
N ASN A 264 -15.69 -5.87 -26.64
CA ASN A 264 -16.27 -4.55 -26.88
C ASN A 264 -15.37 -3.62 -27.72
N GLY A 265 -14.11 -3.99 -27.97
CA GLY A 265 -13.15 -3.15 -28.67
C GLY A 265 -12.72 -1.91 -27.88
N ILE A 266 -12.55 -2.06 -26.56
CA ILE A 266 -12.13 -0.98 -25.64
C ILE A 266 -10.61 -1.01 -25.55
N GLY A 267 -9.91 0.05 -25.99
CA GLY A 267 -8.44 0.12 -25.96
C GLY A 267 -7.73 -0.74 -27.01
N VAL A 268 -8.40 -1.81 -27.45
CA VAL A 268 -7.97 -2.80 -28.45
C VAL A 268 -9.00 -2.93 -29.58
N LYS A 269 -8.62 -3.57 -30.69
CA LYS A 269 -9.56 -3.88 -31.77
C LYS A 269 -10.54 -4.97 -31.29
N LYS A 270 -11.85 -4.79 -31.56
CA LYS A 270 -12.85 -5.84 -31.27
C LYS A 270 -12.41 -7.17 -31.88
N ASN A 271 -12.35 -8.21 -31.06
CA ASN A 271 -12.00 -9.57 -31.45
C ASN A 271 -12.65 -10.59 -30.50
N ASN A 272 -13.72 -11.25 -30.95
CA ASN A 272 -14.44 -12.23 -30.14
C ASN A 272 -13.66 -13.53 -29.92
N GLU A 273 -12.73 -13.88 -30.81
CA GLU A 273 -11.89 -15.06 -30.64
C GLU A 273 -10.92 -14.85 -29.47
N GLU A 274 -10.26 -13.69 -29.41
CA GLU A 274 -9.43 -13.30 -28.25
C GLU A 274 -10.25 -13.17 -26.97
N ALA A 275 -11.43 -12.57 -27.06
CA ALA A 275 -12.32 -12.46 -25.91
C ALA A 275 -12.72 -13.83 -25.35
N TYR A 276 -13.02 -14.78 -26.23
CA TYR A 276 -13.32 -16.17 -25.87
C TYR A 276 -12.13 -16.83 -25.17
N LEU A 277 -10.92 -16.69 -25.73
CA LEU A 277 -9.71 -17.29 -25.14
C LEU A 277 -9.45 -16.76 -23.72
N TRP A 278 -9.49 -15.44 -23.51
CA TRP A 278 -9.32 -14.85 -22.19
C TRP A 278 -10.43 -15.25 -21.21
N GLY A 279 -11.68 -15.29 -21.66
CA GLY A 279 -12.81 -15.71 -20.84
C GLY A 279 -12.68 -17.17 -20.39
N GLN A 280 -12.30 -18.09 -21.28
CA GLN A 280 -12.07 -19.49 -20.92
C GLN A 280 -10.91 -19.66 -19.93
N MET A 281 -9.86 -18.86 -20.07
CA MET A 281 -8.76 -18.83 -19.10
C MET A 281 -9.22 -18.29 -17.74
N ALA A 282 -10.13 -17.30 -17.70
CA ALA A 282 -10.70 -16.81 -16.45
C ALA A 282 -11.53 -17.88 -15.72
N ILE A 283 -12.34 -18.68 -16.44
CA ILE A 283 -13.05 -19.83 -15.87
C ILE A 283 -12.06 -20.86 -15.31
N PHE A 284 -10.97 -21.13 -16.03
CA PHE A 284 -9.91 -22.02 -15.55
C PHE A 284 -9.25 -21.48 -14.27
N ALA A 285 -8.93 -20.18 -14.22
CA ALA A 285 -8.37 -19.50 -13.05
C ALA A 285 -9.29 -19.63 -11.82
N PHE A 286 -10.59 -19.41 -12.02
CA PHE A 286 -11.59 -19.58 -10.96
C PHE A 286 -11.61 -21.02 -10.43
N HIS A 287 -11.57 -22.04 -11.30
CA HIS A 287 -11.49 -23.43 -10.86
C HIS A 287 -10.20 -23.75 -10.10
N GLU A 288 -9.08 -23.18 -10.53
CA GLU A 288 -7.80 -23.28 -9.84
C GLU A 288 -7.85 -22.63 -8.44
N TYR A 289 -8.48 -21.46 -8.31
CA TYR A 289 -8.77 -20.84 -7.03
C TYR A 289 -9.64 -21.74 -6.14
N GLN A 290 -10.74 -22.30 -6.66
CA GLN A 290 -11.66 -23.17 -5.90
C GLN A 290 -10.97 -24.41 -5.33
N LYS A 291 -9.99 -24.98 -6.05
CA LYS A 291 -9.19 -26.12 -5.55
C LYS A 291 -8.33 -25.74 -4.34
N ARG A 292 -8.00 -24.46 -4.17
CA ARG A 292 -7.04 -23.97 -3.16
C ARG A 292 -7.67 -23.12 -2.07
N LYS A 293 -8.94 -22.71 -2.19
CA LYS A 293 -9.60 -21.80 -1.22
C LYS A 293 -9.54 -22.26 0.24
N SER A 294 -9.42 -23.56 0.48
CA SER A 294 -9.29 -24.13 1.83
C SER A 294 -7.87 -24.08 2.40
N ASN A 295 -6.88 -23.64 1.64
CA ASN A 295 -5.50 -23.45 2.11
C ASN A 295 -5.45 -22.39 3.20
N ASN A 296 -4.53 -22.55 4.16
CA ASN A 296 -4.42 -21.65 5.32
C ASN A 296 -4.35 -20.16 4.96
N PHE A 297 -3.69 -19.82 3.84
CA PHE A 297 -3.59 -18.44 3.35
C PHE A 297 -4.95 -17.83 2.96
N LEU A 298 -5.82 -18.60 2.32
CA LEU A 298 -7.13 -18.14 1.81
C LEU A 298 -8.28 -18.38 2.79
N LYS A 299 -8.10 -19.29 3.75
CA LYS A 299 -9.16 -19.79 4.64
C LYS A 299 -9.93 -18.69 5.39
N ASN A 300 -9.28 -17.58 5.71
CA ASN A 300 -9.89 -16.47 6.46
C ASN A 300 -10.20 -15.23 5.59
N LYS A 301 -10.09 -15.35 4.25
CA LYS A 301 -10.34 -14.25 3.30
C LYS A 301 -11.67 -14.45 2.57
N SER A 302 -12.79 -14.53 3.30
CA SER A 302 -14.12 -14.82 2.72
C SER A 302 -14.57 -13.81 1.65
N TYR A 303 -14.12 -12.56 1.74
CA TYR A 303 -14.36 -11.53 0.72
C TYR A 303 -13.82 -11.91 -0.66
N ILE A 304 -12.70 -12.66 -0.71
CA ILE A 304 -12.13 -13.18 -1.96
C ILE A 304 -13.08 -14.17 -2.62
N GLU A 305 -13.67 -15.08 -1.83
CA GLU A 305 -14.60 -16.07 -2.36
C GLU A 305 -15.82 -15.42 -3.01
N HIS A 306 -16.38 -14.41 -2.34
CA HIS A 306 -17.50 -13.66 -2.90
C HIS A 306 -17.09 -12.99 -4.22
N ARG A 307 -15.95 -12.30 -4.25
CA ARG A 307 -15.47 -11.60 -5.46
C ARG A 307 -15.23 -12.56 -6.63
N GLU A 308 -14.59 -13.70 -6.39
CA GLU A 308 -14.35 -14.73 -7.41
C GLU A 308 -15.65 -15.31 -7.98
N GLN A 309 -16.67 -15.52 -7.16
CA GLN A 309 -17.98 -15.99 -7.64
C GLN A 309 -18.65 -14.96 -8.56
N VAL A 310 -18.59 -13.68 -8.21
CA VAL A 310 -19.14 -12.58 -9.03
C VAL A 310 -18.39 -12.49 -10.37
N ILE A 311 -17.05 -12.56 -10.35
CA ILE A 311 -16.22 -12.55 -11.57
C ILE A 311 -16.55 -13.75 -12.46
N ASN A 312 -16.64 -14.96 -11.89
CA ASN A 312 -16.97 -16.15 -12.66
C ASN A 312 -18.34 -16.04 -13.32
N SER A 313 -19.35 -15.56 -12.58
CA SER A 313 -20.71 -15.37 -13.10
C SER A 313 -20.73 -14.37 -14.26
N ALA A 314 -20.04 -13.22 -14.12
CA ALA A 314 -19.91 -12.23 -15.18
C ALA A 314 -19.14 -12.78 -16.41
N THR A 315 -18.14 -13.63 -16.17
CA THR A 315 -17.37 -14.30 -17.23
C THR A 315 -18.24 -15.28 -18.01
N GLU A 316 -19.04 -16.10 -17.33
CA GLU A 316 -19.99 -17.03 -17.97
C GLU A 316 -21.02 -16.29 -18.82
N GLU A 317 -21.58 -15.18 -18.32
CA GLU A 317 -22.50 -14.34 -19.08
C GLU A 317 -21.85 -13.72 -20.34
N LEU A 318 -20.59 -13.29 -20.23
CA LEU A 318 -19.84 -12.76 -21.38
C LEU A 318 -19.57 -13.85 -22.41
N LEU A 319 -19.15 -15.04 -21.99
CA LEU A 319 -18.91 -16.18 -22.87
C LEU A 319 -20.18 -16.63 -23.58
N GLN A 320 -21.34 -16.65 -22.90
CA GLN A 320 -22.63 -16.95 -23.53
C GLN A 320 -22.99 -15.99 -24.67
N LYS A 321 -22.65 -14.69 -24.53
CA LYS A 321 -22.85 -13.70 -25.59
C LYS A 321 -21.89 -13.94 -26.75
N ILE A 322 -20.62 -14.19 -26.45
CA ILE A 322 -19.58 -14.50 -27.46
C ILE A 322 -19.92 -15.78 -28.23
N ASP A 323 -20.46 -16.80 -27.56
CA ASP A 323 -20.83 -18.09 -28.15
C ASP A 323 -21.89 -17.98 -29.25
N GLN A 324 -22.75 -16.95 -29.18
CA GLN A 324 -23.74 -16.64 -30.21
C GLN A 324 -23.12 -15.98 -31.46
N GLU A 325 -21.92 -15.41 -31.33
CA GLU A 325 -21.18 -14.72 -32.40
C GLU A 325 -20.10 -15.62 -33.05
N LEU A 326 -19.85 -16.84 -32.54
CA LEU A 326 -18.85 -17.78 -33.05
C LEU A 326 -19.46 -19.06 -33.63
N THR A 327 -18.87 -19.57 -34.71
CA THR A 327 -19.26 -20.88 -35.28
C THR A 327 -18.70 -22.06 -34.46
N GLU A 328 -19.35 -23.22 -34.52
CA GLU A 328 -18.86 -24.44 -33.84
C GLU A 328 -17.44 -24.84 -34.27
N SER A 329 -17.09 -24.65 -35.54
CA SER A 329 -15.73 -24.93 -36.04
C SER A 329 -14.70 -24.00 -35.40
N GLN A 330 -15.01 -22.71 -35.26
CA GLN A 330 -14.13 -21.75 -34.58
C GLN A 330 -13.96 -22.12 -33.11
N LYS A 331 -15.05 -22.49 -32.41
CA LYS A 331 -14.99 -22.89 -31.00
C LYS A 331 -14.10 -24.11 -30.79
N LEU A 332 -14.21 -25.14 -31.65
CA LEU A 332 -13.35 -26.32 -31.59
C LEU A 332 -11.88 -25.98 -31.75
N GLU A 333 -11.56 -25.11 -32.71
CA GLU A 333 -10.19 -24.62 -32.91
C GLU A 333 -9.69 -23.82 -31.71
N LEU A 334 -10.49 -22.87 -31.21
CA LEU A 334 -10.14 -22.02 -30.08
C LEU A 334 -9.93 -22.82 -28.80
N ASN A 335 -10.75 -23.84 -28.52
CA ASN A 335 -10.55 -24.72 -27.36
C ASN A 335 -9.20 -25.45 -27.41
N SER A 336 -8.69 -25.77 -28.60
CA SER A 336 -7.33 -26.32 -28.75
C SER A 336 -6.24 -25.28 -28.46
N VAL A 337 -6.51 -24.00 -28.75
CA VAL A 337 -5.60 -22.87 -28.50
C VAL A 337 -5.58 -22.49 -27.03
N VAL A 338 -6.72 -22.53 -26.31
CA VAL A 338 -6.80 -22.25 -24.87
C VAL A 338 -5.75 -23.07 -24.12
N ASN A 339 -5.71 -24.39 -24.36
CA ASN A 339 -4.76 -25.28 -23.70
C ASN A 339 -3.28 -24.90 -23.92
N LYS A 340 -2.95 -24.30 -25.07
CA LYS A 340 -1.59 -23.80 -25.33
C LYS A 340 -1.31 -22.51 -24.55
N ARG A 341 -2.28 -21.60 -24.47
CA ARG A 341 -2.16 -20.35 -23.71
C ARG A 341 -2.11 -20.55 -22.21
N LEU A 342 -2.75 -21.59 -21.67
CA LEU A 342 -2.64 -21.93 -20.25
C LEU A 342 -1.19 -22.16 -19.81
N VAL A 343 -0.30 -22.57 -20.73
CA VAL A 343 1.14 -22.77 -20.46
C VAL A 343 1.91 -21.46 -20.37
N GLU A 344 1.37 -20.36 -20.90
CA GLU A 344 1.97 -19.01 -20.81
C GLU A 344 1.75 -18.36 -19.44
N ILE A 345 0.86 -18.93 -18.62
CA ILE A 345 0.58 -18.45 -17.27
C ILE A 345 1.73 -18.80 -16.32
N ILE A 346 2.27 -17.77 -15.68
CA ILE A 346 3.46 -17.83 -14.82
C ILE A 346 3.15 -18.56 -13.52
N THR A 347 2.02 -18.23 -12.91
CA THR A 347 1.48 -18.90 -11.73
C THR A 347 -0.03 -18.87 -11.79
N TRP A 348 -0.66 -19.90 -11.24
CA TRP A 348 -2.10 -19.90 -11.03
C TRP A 348 -2.47 -19.47 -9.61
N ASP A 349 -1.50 -19.27 -8.71
CA ASP A 349 -1.71 -18.82 -7.33
C ASP A 349 -1.63 -17.30 -7.24
N TYR A 350 -2.61 -16.64 -7.87
CA TYR A 350 -2.68 -15.19 -7.99
C TYR A 350 -2.57 -14.49 -6.64
N TYR A 351 -3.35 -14.93 -5.64
CA TYR A 351 -3.40 -14.24 -4.35
C TYR A 351 -2.10 -14.39 -3.54
N GLN A 352 -1.38 -15.50 -3.70
CA GLN A 352 -0.07 -15.64 -3.09
C GLN A 352 0.97 -14.74 -3.78
N TRP A 353 0.86 -14.60 -5.11
CA TRP A 353 1.71 -13.67 -5.86
C TRP A 353 1.37 -12.20 -5.55
N GLU A 354 0.09 -11.83 -5.49
CA GLU A 354 -0.40 -10.48 -5.19
C GLU A 354 0.06 -9.98 -3.81
N ASP A 355 0.11 -10.88 -2.83
CA ASP A 355 0.58 -10.61 -1.46
C ASP A 355 2.12 -10.51 -1.37
N ASP A 356 2.83 -11.03 -2.39
CA ASP A 356 4.28 -11.02 -2.43
C ASP A 356 4.85 -9.65 -2.85
N ILE A 357 6.12 -9.43 -2.49
CA ILE A 357 6.83 -8.17 -2.77
C ILE A 357 8.21 -8.48 -3.33
N ASP A 358 8.53 -7.97 -4.53
CA ASP A 358 9.87 -8.15 -5.09
C ASP A 358 10.97 -7.59 -4.17
N PRO A 359 12.14 -8.24 -4.11
CA PRO A 359 13.24 -7.82 -3.23
C PRO A 359 14.00 -6.61 -3.80
N VAL A 360 13.35 -5.44 -3.82
CA VAL A 360 13.95 -4.18 -4.27
C VAL A 360 14.88 -3.62 -3.18
N PRO A 361 16.17 -3.35 -3.48
CA PRO A 361 17.09 -2.78 -2.51
C PRO A 361 16.60 -1.42 -1.98
N PRO A 362 16.60 -1.22 -0.65
CA PRO A 362 16.25 0.07 -0.05
C PRO A 362 17.29 1.15 -0.38
N LYS A 363 16.85 2.41 -0.44
CA LYS A 363 17.72 3.58 -0.61
C LYS A 363 17.87 4.35 0.72
N PRO A 364 19.03 4.97 1.00
CA PRO A 364 19.28 5.73 2.23
C PRO A 364 18.33 6.91 2.49
#